data_AF-A0A7Y2X447-F1
#
_entry.id   AF-A0A7Y2X447-F1
#
_cell.length_a   1.000
_cell.length_b   1.000
_cell.length_c   1.000
_cell.angle_alpha   90.00
_cell.angle_beta   90.00
_cell.angle_gamma   90.00
#
_symmetry.space_group_name_H-M   'P 1'
#
loop_
_entity.id
_entity.type
_entity.pdbx_description
1 polymer ?
#
loop_
_entity_poly.entity_id
_entity_poly.type
_entity_poly.pdbx_seq_one_letter_code
_entity_poly.pdbx_strand_id
1 'polypeptide(L)'
;MHIPSELHKAPLFQNLELLAKQVVEGFISGIHKSPFHGFSAEFAEHKIYNTGESTKHIDWKLFAKTDKLYAKRYEEETNLRCHMILDNSASMYYPEIRQLNIDHLNKIGYGVLAIAALMNILKKQRDAVGLSVYSDTY
;
A
#
# COMPACT_ATOMS: atom_id res chain seq x y z
N MET A 1 -19.55 -3.17 28.49
CA MET A 1 -19.76 -2.49 27.20
C MET A 1 -19.60 -3.52 26.10
N HIS A 2 -20.64 -3.81 25.32
CA HIS A 2 -20.62 -4.86 24.30
C HIS A 2 -20.16 -4.26 22.97
N ILE A 3 -18.87 -4.36 22.67
CA ILE A 3 -18.22 -3.79 21.47
C ILE A 3 -18.93 -4.15 20.13
N PRO A 4 -19.49 -5.38 19.94
CA PRO A 4 -20.12 -5.73 18.67
C PRO A 4 -21.40 -4.94 18.35
N SER A 5 -22.18 -4.55 19.37
CA SER A 5 -23.45 -3.83 19.15
C SER A 5 -23.26 -2.36 18.78
N GLU A 6 -22.08 -1.79 19.05
CA GLU A 6 -21.74 -0.42 18.70
C GLU A 6 -21.20 -0.29 17.27
N LEU A 7 -20.61 -1.36 16.71
CA LEU A 7 -20.14 -1.40 15.32
C LEU A 7 -21.28 -1.15 14.30
N HIS A 8 -22.48 -1.66 14.58
CA HIS A 8 -23.67 -1.45 13.74
C HIS A 8 -24.34 -0.08 13.94
N LYS A 9 -23.96 0.67 14.97
CA LYS A 9 -24.52 1.99 15.27
C LYS A 9 -23.72 3.14 14.66
N ALA A 10 -22.53 2.89 14.12
CA ALA A 10 -21.74 3.90 13.42
C ALA A 10 -22.37 4.18 12.04
N PRO A 11 -23.10 5.29 11.86
CA PRO A 11 -23.88 5.53 10.64
C PRO A 11 -23.03 6.14 9.52
N LEU A 12 -21.74 6.35 9.74
CA LEU A 12 -20.91 7.24 8.91
C LEU A 12 -20.76 6.73 7.48
N PHE A 13 -20.55 5.43 7.31
CA PHE A 13 -20.31 4.83 6.00
C PHE A 13 -20.79 3.38 5.99
N GLN A 14 -22.08 3.16 5.74
CA GLN A 14 -22.67 1.80 5.68
C GLN A 14 -21.94 0.87 4.69
N ASN A 15 -21.27 1.42 3.67
CA ASN A 15 -20.51 0.66 2.67
C ASN A 15 -19.16 1.33 2.37
N LEU A 16 -18.35 1.61 3.40
CA LEU A 16 -17.03 2.24 3.25
C LEU A 16 -16.13 1.51 2.25
N GLU A 17 -16.19 0.17 2.23
CA GLU A 17 -15.43 -0.65 1.29
C GLU A 17 -15.84 -0.41 -0.16
N LEU A 18 -17.15 -0.31 -0.44
CA LEU A 18 -17.67 -0.03 -1.78
C LEU A 18 -17.28 1.36 -2.26
N LEU A 19 -17.37 2.36 -1.38
CA LEU A 19 -16.96 3.74 -1.66
C LEU A 19 -15.45 3.82 -1.95
N ALA A 20 -14.65 3.18 -1.11
CA ALA A 20 -13.20 3.06 -1.34
C ALA A 20 -12.90 2.36 -2.66
N LYS A 21 -13.71 1.38 -3.08
CA LYS A 21 -13.55 0.69 -4.37
C LYS A 21 -13.85 1.60 -5.55
N GLN A 22 -14.92 2.37 -5.49
CA GLN A 22 -15.30 3.34 -6.54
C GLN A 22 -14.26 4.45 -6.71
N VAL A 23 -13.79 5.03 -5.60
CA VAL A 23 -12.72 6.05 -5.62
C VAL A 23 -11.44 5.48 -6.24
N VAL A 24 -11.14 4.22 -5.98
CA VAL A 24 -9.89 3.61 -6.42
C VAL A 24 -9.96 3.13 -7.88
N GLU A 25 -11.07 2.54 -8.31
CA GLU A 25 -11.24 1.99 -9.66
C GLU A 25 -11.24 3.07 -10.76
N GLY A 26 -11.59 4.32 -10.43
CA GLY A 26 -11.45 5.45 -11.35
C GLY A 26 -10.01 5.93 -11.60
N PHE A 27 -9.05 5.54 -10.74
CA PHE A 27 -7.67 6.04 -10.77
C PHE A 27 -6.62 4.93 -11.01
N ILE A 28 -6.96 3.65 -10.79
CA ILE A 28 -6.06 2.51 -11.09
C ILE A 28 -6.17 2.15 -12.58
N SER A 29 -5.54 2.94 -13.43
CA SER A 29 -5.10 2.47 -14.75
C SER A 29 -3.62 2.82 -14.89
N GLY A 30 -2.77 1.78 -14.90
CA GLY A 30 -1.30 1.87 -14.84
C GLY A 30 -0.76 2.04 -13.40
N ILE A 31 0.58 1.96 -13.19
CA ILE A 31 1.34 2.26 -11.93
C ILE A 31 1.57 0.99 -11.04
N HIS A 32 2.63 0.16 -11.09
CA HIS A 32 3.97 0.11 -11.70
C HIS A 32 4.54 -1.33 -11.58
N LYS A 33 5.46 -1.74 -12.47
CA LYS A 33 6.50 -2.74 -12.13
C LYS A 33 7.63 -2.01 -11.39
N SER A 34 8.18 -2.59 -10.32
CA SER A 34 9.33 -2.02 -9.60
C SER A 34 10.49 -1.73 -10.58
N PRO A 35 11.05 -0.51 -10.61
CA PRO A 35 12.23 -0.21 -11.42
C PRO A 35 13.52 -0.77 -10.80
N PHE A 36 13.48 -1.23 -9.55
CA PHE A 36 14.65 -1.73 -8.81
C PHE A 36 14.73 -3.26 -8.89
N HIS A 37 15.91 -3.77 -9.22
CA HIS A 37 16.21 -5.20 -9.26
C HIS A 37 17.20 -5.52 -8.13
N GLY A 38 16.68 -5.70 -6.92
CA GLY A 38 17.43 -6.08 -5.72
C GLY A 38 17.53 -7.59 -5.46
N PHE A 39 18.15 -7.91 -4.33
CA PHE A 39 18.58 -9.25 -3.92
C PHE A 39 17.42 -10.09 -3.35
N SER A 40 16.60 -10.67 -4.21
CA SER A 40 15.65 -11.72 -3.80
C SER A 40 16.21 -13.12 -3.98
N ALA A 41 15.55 -14.13 -3.40
CA ALA A 41 15.93 -15.53 -3.53
C ALA A 41 15.55 -16.14 -4.89
N GLU A 42 14.65 -15.50 -5.65
CA GLU A 42 14.12 -16.01 -6.90
C GLU A 42 14.86 -15.42 -8.12
N PHE A 43 15.26 -16.30 -9.03
CA PHE A 43 16.00 -15.97 -10.24
C PHE A 43 15.06 -15.31 -11.27
N ALA A 44 15.39 -14.11 -11.73
CA ALA A 44 14.61 -13.38 -12.73
C ALA A 44 15.09 -13.70 -14.15
N GLU A 45 16.34 -13.35 -14.47
CA GLU A 45 16.90 -13.48 -15.81
C GLU A 45 18.44 -13.51 -15.80
N HIS A 46 19.03 -14.03 -16.88
CA HIS A 46 20.46 -13.87 -17.17
C HIS A 46 20.68 -12.62 -18.01
N LYS A 47 21.46 -11.67 -17.51
CA LYS A 47 21.88 -10.48 -18.25
C LYS A 47 23.33 -10.66 -18.70
N ILE A 48 23.66 -10.24 -19.93
CA ILE A 48 25.06 -10.18 -20.38
C ILE A 48 25.82 -9.23 -19.47
N TYR A 49 26.93 -9.69 -18.93
CA TYR A 49 27.77 -8.90 -18.03
C TYR A 49 28.49 -7.81 -18.82
N ASN A 50 28.38 -6.55 -18.37
CA ASN A 50 29.14 -5.44 -18.93
C ASN A 50 30.34 -5.10 -18.03
N THR A 51 31.44 -4.70 -18.66
CA THR A 51 32.64 -4.25 -17.95
C THR A 51 32.34 -3.02 -17.10
N GLY A 52 32.56 -3.13 -15.79
CA GLY A 52 32.26 -2.10 -14.79
C GLY A 52 31.08 -2.46 -13.87
N GLU A 53 30.30 -3.48 -14.20
CA GLU A 53 29.30 -4.05 -13.29
C GLU A 53 29.95 -4.94 -12.21
N SER A 54 29.25 -5.21 -11.11
CA SER A 54 29.77 -6.06 -10.03
C SER A 54 29.88 -7.52 -10.48
N THR A 55 31.04 -8.14 -10.24
CA THR A 55 31.29 -9.57 -10.54
C THR A 55 30.64 -10.54 -9.55
N LYS A 56 30.03 -10.03 -8.48
CA LYS A 56 29.47 -10.82 -7.37
C LYS A 56 28.38 -11.81 -7.83
N HIS A 57 27.66 -11.50 -8.91
CA HIS A 57 26.52 -12.27 -9.39
C HIS A 57 26.78 -13.03 -10.70
N ILE A 58 28.05 -13.23 -11.08
CA ILE A 58 28.38 -13.97 -12.31
C ILE A 58 27.98 -15.45 -12.18
N ASP A 59 27.31 -15.98 -13.21
CA ASP A 59 27.02 -17.40 -13.32
C ASP A 59 28.19 -18.16 -13.95
N TRP A 60 29.11 -18.62 -13.11
CA TRP A 60 30.28 -19.40 -13.55
C TRP A 60 29.91 -20.72 -14.23
N LYS A 61 28.75 -21.32 -13.90
CA LYS A 61 28.30 -22.56 -14.55
C LYS A 61 27.82 -22.30 -15.97
N LEU A 62 27.14 -21.18 -16.21
CA LEU A 62 26.73 -20.79 -17.55
C LEU A 62 27.93 -20.34 -18.40
N PHE A 63 28.88 -19.65 -17.79
CA PHE A 63 30.14 -19.28 -18.43
C PHE A 63 30.87 -20.52 -18.97
N ALA A 64 31.04 -21.57 -18.14
CA ALA A 64 31.72 -22.81 -18.54
C ALA A 64 31.06 -23.55 -19.71
N LYS A 65 29.81 -23.23 -20.07
CA LYS A 65 29.10 -23.84 -21.21
C LYS A 65 29.04 -22.97 -22.46
N THR A 66 29.19 -21.65 -22.29
CA THR A 66 28.88 -20.67 -23.34
C THR A 66 30.05 -19.74 -23.67
N ASP A 67 31.13 -19.78 -22.88
CA ASP A 67 32.28 -18.86 -22.93
C ASP A 67 31.88 -17.37 -22.91
N LYS A 68 30.68 -17.08 -22.38
CA LYS A 68 30.12 -15.74 -22.26
C LYS A 68 29.79 -15.43 -20.81
N LEU A 69 30.13 -14.22 -20.38
CA LEU A 69 29.86 -13.77 -19.02
C LEU A 69 28.40 -13.31 -18.89
N TYR A 70 27.68 -13.95 -17.98
CA TYR A 70 26.32 -13.60 -17.63
C TYR A 70 26.24 -13.32 -16.12
N ALA A 71 25.56 -12.23 -15.76
CA ALA A 71 25.19 -11.92 -14.39
C ALA A 71 23.74 -12.39 -14.12
N LYS A 72 23.52 -13.04 -12.98
CA LYS A 72 22.19 -13.41 -12.50
C LYS A 72 21.49 -12.16 -11.97
N ARG A 73 20.27 -11.91 -12.44
CA ARG A 73 19.37 -10.93 -11.82
C ARG A 73 18.34 -11.66 -10.97
N TYR A 74 17.98 -11.03 -9.86
CA TYR A 74 16.99 -11.54 -8.93
C TYR A 74 15.79 -10.58 -8.96
N GLU A 75 14.58 -11.12 -8.82
CA GLU A 75 13.34 -10.32 -8.84
C GLU A 75 13.00 -9.86 -7.43
N GLU A 76 13.09 -8.56 -7.17
CA GLU A 76 12.84 -8.00 -5.85
C GLU A 76 11.34 -7.87 -5.57
N GLU A 77 10.80 -8.73 -4.72
CA GLU A 77 9.50 -8.52 -4.09
C GLU A 77 9.65 -7.52 -2.92
N THR A 78 9.29 -6.26 -3.15
CA THR A 78 9.26 -5.25 -2.09
C THR A 78 7.93 -5.34 -1.34
N ASN A 79 7.93 -5.97 -0.16
CA ASN A 79 6.75 -5.98 0.71
C ASN A 79 6.60 -4.62 1.40
N LEU A 80 5.60 -3.82 1.03
CA LEU A 80 5.32 -2.54 1.69
C LEU A 80 4.49 -2.79 2.96
N ARG A 81 4.86 -2.12 4.06
CA ARG A 81 4.07 -2.07 5.29
C ARG A 81 3.69 -0.64 5.57
N CYS A 82 2.39 -0.35 5.59
CA CYS A 82 1.88 1.00 5.79
C CYS A 82 1.08 1.08 7.09
N HIS A 83 1.41 2.02 7.96
CA HIS A 83 0.68 2.30 9.19
C HIS A 83 0.11 3.71 9.12
N MET A 84 -1.22 3.81 9.12
CA MET A 84 -1.94 5.09 9.09
C MET A 84 -2.30 5.50 10.51
N ILE A 85 -2.08 6.77 10.85
CA ILE A 85 -2.43 7.34 12.15
C ILE A 85 -3.46 8.44 11.91
N LEU A 86 -4.66 8.29 12.46
CA LEU A 86 -5.75 9.26 12.37
C LEU A 86 -5.83 10.07 13.66
N ASP A 87 -5.69 11.38 13.56
CA ASP A 87 -5.95 12.29 14.68
C ASP A 87 -7.45 12.40 14.96
N ASN A 88 -7.83 12.31 16.25
CA ASN A 88 -9.18 12.48 16.79
C ASN A 88 -9.26 13.69 17.74
N SER A 89 -8.40 14.70 17.54
CA SER A 89 -8.49 15.98 18.24
C SER A 89 -9.76 16.75 17.86
N ALA A 90 -10.18 17.69 18.72
CA ALA A 90 -11.36 18.53 18.49
C ALA A 90 -11.32 19.27 17.12
N SER A 91 -10.12 19.59 16.63
CA SER A 91 -9.94 20.30 15.35
C SER A 91 -10.39 19.48 14.13
N MET A 92 -10.41 18.15 14.24
CA MET A 92 -10.79 17.21 13.19
C MET A 92 -12.31 17.14 12.99
N TYR A 93 -13.09 17.67 13.92
CA TYR A 93 -14.55 17.76 13.79
C TYR A 93 -15.01 19.02 13.04
N TYR A 94 -14.08 19.83 12.51
CA TYR A 94 -14.39 21.01 11.71
C TYR A 94 -14.57 20.66 10.21
N PRO A 95 -15.49 21.31 9.48
CA PRO A 95 -16.60 22.11 9.99
C PRO A 95 -17.58 21.26 10.80
N GLU A 96 -18.31 21.88 11.72
CA GLU A 96 -19.35 21.18 12.48
C GLU A 96 -20.52 20.86 11.55
N ILE A 97 -20.75 19.57 11.32
CA ILE A 97 -21.82 19.07 10.44
C ILE A 97 -22.74 18.20 11.28
N ARG A 98 -24.05 18.46 11.20
CA ARG A 98 -25.07 17.70 11.97
C ARG A 98 -25.22 16.26 11.49
N GLN A 99 -25.00 16.01 10.20
CA GLN A 99 -25.09 14.70 9.56
C GLN A 99 -23.99 14.55 8.53
N LEU A 100 -23.14 13.55 8.70
CA LEU A 100 -22.06 13.25 7.76
C LEU A 100 -22.61 12.56 6.53
N ASN A 101 -22.37 13.16 5.37
CA ASN A 101 -22.72 12.63 4.06
C ASN A 101 -21.50 12.76 3.13
N ILE A 102 -21.45 12.00 2.03
CA ILE A 102 -20.33 12.04 1.07
C ILE A 102 -20.13 13.45 0.50
N ASP A 103 -21.21 14.19 0.28
CA ASP A 103 -21.15 15.57 -0.24
C ASP A 103 -20.75 16.61 0.82
N HIS A 104 -20.86 16.25 2.11
CA HIS A 104 -20.65 17.15 3.25
C HIS A 104 -19.87 16.41 4.34
N LEU A 105 -18.55 16.37 4.16
CA LEU A 105 -17.61 15.74 5.08
C LEU A 105 -16.91 16.78 5.96
N ASN A 106 -16.77 16.47 7.24
CA ASN A 106 -15.81 17.14 8.11
C ASN A 106 -14.41 16.55 7.92
N LYS A 107 -13.37 17.16 8.51
CA LYS A 107 -11.99 16.70 8.34
C LYS A 107 -11.81 15.23 8.75
N ILE A 108 -12.42 14.78 9.84
CA ILE A 108 -12.36 13.38 10.26
C ILE A 108 -13.05 12.45 9.27
N GLY A 109 -14.22 12.81 8.75
CA GLY A 109 -14.93 12.03 7.74
C GLY A 109 -14.14 11.91 6.44
N TYR A 110 -13.51 13.00 6.00
CA TYR A 110 -12.60 12.98 4.86
C TYR A 110 -11.36 12.12 5.13
N GLY A 111 -10.75 12.23 6.31
CA GLY A 111 -9.61 11.42 6.72
C GLY A 111 -9.92 9.92 6.71
N VAL A 112 -11.08 9.53 7.24
CA VAL A 112 -11.57 8.14 7.21
C VAL A 112 -11.74 7.64 5.78
N LEU A 113 -12.34 8.45 4.89
CA LEU A 113 -12.54 8.08 3.48
C LEU A 113 -11.21 7.94 2.74
N ALA A 114 -10.27 8.86 2.96
CA ALA A 114 -8.94 8.81 2.36
C ALA A 114 -8.14 7.58 2.83
N ILE A 115 -8.15 7.30 4.14
CA ILE A 115 -7.53 6.10 4.74
C ILE A 115 -8.16 4.84 4.14
N ALA A 116 -9.48 4.77 4.04
CA ALA A 116 -10.17 3.63 3.46
C ALA A 116 -9.79 3.39 1.99
N ALA A 117 -9.71 4.46 1.18
CA ALA A 117 -9.28 4.37 -0.22
C ALA A 117 -7.83 3.86 -0.33
N LEU A 118 -6.90 4.41 0.45
CA LEU A 118 -5.51 3.98 0.47
C LEU A 118 -5.35 2.53 0.95
N MET A 119 -6.04 2.15 2.03
CA MET A 119 -6.03 0.78 2.53
C MET A 119 -6.58 -0.21 1.49
N ASN A 120 -7.55 0.20 0.68
CA ASN A 120 -8.09 -0.63 -0.39
C ASN A 120 -7.07 -0.84 -1.53
N ILE A 121 -6.31 0.20 -1.90
CA ILE A 121 -5.21 0.07 -2.87
C ILE A 121 -4.15 -0.91 -2.37
N LEU A 122 -3.69 -0.71 -1.13
CA LEU A 122 -2.63 -1.52 -0.52
C LEU A 122 -3.07 -2.97 -0.33
N LYS A 123 -4.33 -3.21 0.07
CA LYS A 123 -4.91 -4.56 0.11
C LYS A 123 -4.92 -5.24 -1.27
N LYS A 124 -5.25 -4.52 -2.35
CA LYS A 124 -5.17 -5.06 -3.72
C LYS A 124 -3.75 -5.45 -4.10
N GLN A 125 -2.75 -4.72 -3.61
CA GLN A 125 -1.32 -4.99 -3.80
C GLN A 125 -0.77 -6.08 -2.86
N ARG A 126 -1.60 -6.61 -1.93
CA ARG A 126 -1.24 -7.58 -0.88
C ARG A 126 -0.22 -7.05 0.13
N ASP A 127 -0.15 -5.73 0.27
CA ASP A 127 0.68 -5.06 1.26
C ASP A 127 0.03 -5.08 2.65
N ALA A 128 0.86 -5.07 3.69
CA ALA A 128 0.38 -5.05 5.06
C ALA A 128 -0.07 -3.62 5.44
N VAL A 129 -1.28 -3.50 5.99
CA VAL A 129 -1.86 -2.22 6.43
C VAL A 129 -2.27 -2.24 7.90
N GLY A 130 -1.97 -1.14 8.60
CA GLY A 130 -2.39 -0.89 9.98
C GLY A 130 -3.03 0.49 10.14
N LEU A 131 -3.94 0.62 11.10
CA LEU A 131 -4.59 1.88 11.45
C LEU A 131 -4.54 2.07 12.97
N SER A 132 -4.17 3.27 13.42
CA SER A 132 -4.32 3.69 14.81
C SER A 132 -4.99 5.05 14.88
N VAL A 133 -5.86 5.22 15.87
CA VAL A 133 -6.50 6.50 16.16
C VAL A 133 -5.76 7.12 17.34
N TYR A 134 -5.31 8.37 17.17
CA TYR A 134 -4.66 9.15 18.21
C TYR A 134 -5.65 10.14 18.80
N SER A 135 -5.79 10.18 20.12
CA SER A 135 -6.57 11.19 20.82
C SER A 135 -5.92 11.49 22.16
N ASP A 136 -5.94 12.76 22.56
CA ASP A 136 -5.47 13.17 23.88
C ASP A 136 -6.46 12.78 25.00
N THR A 137 -7.70 12.42 24.65
CA THR A 137 -8.76 12.00 25.58
C THR A 137 -9.41 10.71 25.09
N TYR A 138 -9.40 9.68 25.94
CA TYR A 138 -10.00 8.36 25.70
C TYR A 138 -11.50 8.33 26.00
#